data_AF-A0A0J7L3M2-F1
#
_entry.id   AF-A0A0J7L3M2-F1
#
_cell.length_a   1.000
_cell.length_b   1.000
_cell.length_c   1.000
_cell.angle_alpha   90.00
_cell.angle_beta   90.00
_cell.angle_gamma   90.00
#
_symmetry.space_group_name_H-M   'P 1'
#
loop_
_entity.id
_entity.type
_entity.pdbx_description
1 polymer ?
#
loop_
_entity_poly.entity_id
_entity_poly.type
_entity_poly.pdbx_seq_one_letter_code
_entity_poly.pdbx_strand_id
1 'polypeptide(L)'
;MLSKTGEIRRDESCLDYSGSDVILYPCHGSKGNQQWIYSPQTNHIRHGSSDKCLAITESKQQLVMEECSQSAPRQRWSFENYDPSKL
;
A
#
# COMPACT_ATOMS: atom_id res chain seq x y z
N MET A 1 -6.53 -4.24 -6.89
CA MET A 1 -5.80 -3.65 -8.04
C MET A 1 -5.19 -2.33 -7.60
N LEU A 2 -3.98 -1.98 -8.05
CA LEU A 2 -3.41 -0.63 -7.88
C LEU A 2 -3.88 0.26 -9.04
N SER A 3 -4.53 1.38 -8.75
CA SER A 3 -5.04 2.31 -9.76
C SER A 3 -3.95 3.33 -10.19
N LYS A 4 -4.18 4.00 -11.34
CA LYS A 4 -3.36 5.12 -11.81
C LYS A 4 -3.26 6.28 -10.81
N THR A 5 -4.28 6.46 -9.99
CA THR A 5 -4.34 7.51 -8.97
C THR A 5 -3.66 7.10 -7.66
N GLY A 6 -3.12 5.88 -7.59
CA GLY A 6 -2.43 5.35 -6.42
C GLY A 6 -3.37 4.72 -5.39
N GLU A 7 -4.57 4.29 -5.77
CA GLU A 7 -5.48 3.59 -4.87
C GLU A 7 -5.25 2.08 -4.96
N ILE A 8 -5.12 1.40 -3.82
CA ILE A 8 -5.22 -0.07 -3.77
C ILE A 8 -6.68 -0.40 -3.49
N ARG A 9 -7.42 -0.86 -4.51
CA ARG A 9 -8.88 -0.99 -4.44
C ARG A 9 -9.43 -2.35 -4.86
N ARG A 10 -10.64 -2.63 -4.37
CA ARG A 10 -11.57 -3.66 -4.83
C ARG A 10 -12.97 -3.06 -4.83
N ASP A 11 -13.61 -3.05 -6.00
CA ASP A 11 -14.90 -2.38 -6.22
C ASP A 11 -14.83 -0.91 -5.74
N GLU A 12 -15.74 -0.49 -4.85
CA GLU A 12 -15.80 0.85 -4.26
C GLU A 12 -15.05 0.98 -2.92
N SER A 13 -14.27 -0.03 -2.53
CA SER A 13 -13.47 -0.03 -1.29
C SER A 13 -11.99 0.13 -1.58
N CYS A 14 -11.36 1.08 -0.90
CA CYS A 14 -9.95 1.44 -1.02
C CYS A 14 -9.21 1.14 0.28
N LEU A 15 -7.94 0.72 0.16
CA LEU A 15 -7.03 0.58 1.28
C LEU A 15 -6.74 1.97 1.85
N ASP A 16 -6.88 2.12 3.17
CA ASP A 16 -6.86 3.41 3.85
C ASP A 16 -5.99 3.32 5.12
N TYR A 17 -5.14 4.31 5.34
CA TYR A 17 -4.34 4.42 6.55
C TYR A 17 -4.26 5.86 7.06
N SER A 18 -4.76 6.08 8.27
CA SER A 18 -4.80 7.39 8.93
C SER A 18 -3.91 7.50 10.17
N GLY A 19 -2.95 6.59 10.35
CA GLY A 19 -1.98 6.62 11.45
C GLY A 19 -2.09 5.50 12.48
N SER A 20 -3.14 4.68 12.41
CA SER A 20 -3.36 3.53 13.32
C SER A 20 -3.37 2.21 12.55
N ASP A 21 -4.54 1.80 12.06
CA ASP A 21 -4.75 0.54 11.37
C ASP A 21 -4.89 0.75 9.86
N VAL A 22 -4.51 -0.26 9.10
CA VAL A 22 -4.78 -0.33 7.66
C VAL A 22 -6.16 -0.97 7.47
N ILE A 23 -7.11 -0.20 6.95
CA ILE A 23 -8.50 -0.63 6.81
C ILE A 23 -8.95 -0.56 5.34
N LEU A 24 -10.15 -1.09 5.07
CA LEU A 24 -10.89 -0.76 3.85
C LEU A 24 -11.90 0.33 4.16
N TYR A 25 -11.91 1.39 3.36
CA TYR A 25 -12.84 2.50 3.47
C TYR A 25 -13.39 2.85 2.08
N PRO A 26 -14.60 3.43 1.96
CA PRO A 26 -15.10 3.89 0.67
C PRO A 26 -14.09 4.76 -0.08
N CYS A 27 -13.88 4.44 -1.36
CA CYS A 27 -13.00 5.21 -2.22
C CYS A 27 -13.56 6.63 -2.41
N HIS A 28 -12.78 7.65 -2.09
CA HIS A 28 -13.19 9.06 -2.26
C HIS A 28 -12.41 9.80 -3.34
N GLY A 29 -11.39 9.18 -3.96
CA GLY A 29 -10.64 9.75 -5.09
C GLY A 29 -9.80 10.99 -4.77
N SER A 30 -9.73 11.39 -3.50
CA SER A 30 -9.02 12.61 -3.05
C SER A 30 -7.61 12.35 -2.56
N LYS A 31 -7.06 11.15 -2.82
CA LYS A 31 -5.73 10.69 -2.35
C LYS A 31 -5.67 10.67 -0.81
N GLY A 32 -4.70 11.37 -0.21
CA GLY A 32 -4.56 11.46 1.25
C GLY A 32 -4.18 10.12 1.87
N ASN A 33 -5.01 9.67 2.81
CA ASN A 33 -4.92 8.37 3.49
C ASN A 33 -5.18 7.16 2.57
N GLN A 34 -5.69 7.37 1.36
CA GLN A 34 -5.93 6.32 0.35
C GLN A 34 -4.89 6.29 -0.77
N GLN A 35 -3.79 7.03 -0.61
CA GLN A 35 -2.73 7.11 -1.62
C GLN A 35 -1.57 6.18 -1.31
N TRP A 36 -1.24 5.33 -2.26
CA TRP A 36 -0.21 4.31 -2.19
C TRP A 36 0.70 4.38 -3.41
N ILE A 37 1.98 4.14 -3.19
CA ILE A 37 3.03 4.19 -4.21
C ILE A 37 3.74 2.84 -4.18
N TYR A 38 3.74 2.14 -5.32
CA TYR A 38 4.48 0.90 -5.47
C TYR A 38 5.83 1.14 -6.15
N SER A 39 6.92 0.70 -5.50
CA SER A 39 8.25 0.70 -6.12
C SER A 39 8.60 -0.71 -6.59
N PRO A 40 8.68 -0.98 -7.90
CA PRO A 40 9.05 -2.29 -8.42
C PRO A 40 10.54 -2.62 -8.21
N GLN A 41 11.39 -1.62 -7.91
CA GLN A 41 12.81 -1.85 -7.62
C GLN A 41 13.01 -2.46 -6.23
N THR A 42 12.19 -2.03 -5.26
CA THR A 42 12.32 -2.44 -3.85
C THR A 42 11.20 -3.39 -3.41
N ASN A 43 10.18 -3.55 -4.25
CA ASN A 43 8.91 -4.22 -3.95
C ASN A 43 8.18 -3.61 -2.74
N HIS A 44 8.37 -2.32 -2.47
CA HIS A 44 7.66 -1.66 -1.36
C HIS A 44 6.32 -1.09 -1.82
N ILE A 45 5.32 -1.17 -0.94
CA ILE A 45 4.10 -0.38 -1.00
C ILE A 45 4.24 0.72 0.04
N ARG A 46 4.49 1.95 -0.39
CA ARG A 46 4.68 3.12 0.47
C ARG A 46 3.39 3.93 0.54
N HIS A 47 3.00 4.34 1.73
CA HIS A 47 1.88 5.25 1.93
C HIS A 47 2.29 6.69 1.62
N GLY A 48 1.48 7.39 0.82
CA GLY A 48 1.84 8.67 0.23
C GLY A 48 2.06 9.80 1.24
N SER A 49 1.26 9.86 2.31
CA SER A 49 1.33 10.98 3.27
C SER A 49 2.20 10.72 4.48
N SER A 50 2.42 9.45 4.87
CA SER A 50 3.24 9.11 6.04
C SER A 50 4.64 8.61 5.70
N ASP A 51 4.95 8.38 4.42
CA ASP A 51 6.19 7.76 3.91
C ASP A 51 6.56 6.37 4.47
N LYS A 52 5.75 5.82 5.38
CA LYS A 52 5.83 4.44 5.88
C LYS A 52 5.51 3.40 4.82
N CYS A 53 6.03 2.19 5.02
CA CYS A 53 5.81 1.04 4.15
C CYS A 53 4.83 0.05 4.78
N LEU A 54 3.98 -0.55 3.94
CA LEU A 54 3.10 -1.64 4.33
C LEU A 54 3.94 -2.89 4.64
N ALA A 55 3.68 -3.53 5.77
CA ALA A 55 4.31 -4.77 6.18
C ALA A 55 3.27 -5.76 6.70
N ILE A 56 3.56 -7.04 6.61
CA ILE A 56 2.85 -8.06 7.39
C ILE A 56 3.55 -8.25 8.74
N THR A 57 2.83 -8.46 9.85
CA THR A 57 3.45 -8.76 11.14
C THR A 57 4.27 -10.06 11.10
N GLU A 58 5.22 -10.22 12.04
CA GLU A 58 6.00 -11.48 12.18
C GLU A 58 5.09 -12.70 12.39
N SER A 59 3.98 -12.53 13.11
CA SER A 59 2.95 -13.57 13.30
C SER A 59 2.17 -13.91 12.02
N LYS A 60 2.32 -13.11 10.95
CA LYS A 60 1.62 -13.21 9.67
C LYS A 60 0.09 -13.08 9.78
N GLN A 61 -0.40 -12.39 10.81
CA GLN A 61 -1.83 -12.25 11.11
C GLN A 61 -2.40 -10.89 10.75
N GLN A 62 -1.57 -9.84 10.66
CA GLN A 62 -2.05 -8.48 10.50
C GLN A 62 -1.14 -7.67 9.55
N LEU A 63 -1.72 -6.67 8.91
CA LEU A 63 -1.00 -5.62 8.19
C LEU A 63 -0.69 -4.45 9.11
N VAL A 64 0.54 -3.94 9.01
CA VAL A 64 1.03 -2.81 9.81
C VAL A 64 1.80 -1.82 8.93
N MET A 65 1.96 -0.60 9.42
CA MET A 65 2.76 0.44 8.77
C MET A 65 4.03 0.70 9.57
N GLU A 66 5.18 0.46 8.96
CA GLU A 66 6.51 0.55 9.58
C GLU A 66 7.42 1.50 8.78
N GLU A 67 8.55 1.90 9.36
CA GLU A 67 9.61 2.56 8.60
C GLU A 67 10.09 1.66 7.47
N CYS A 68 10.27 2.24 6.28
CA CYS A 68 10.69 1.49 5.11
C CYS A 68 12.11 0.95 5.27
N SER A 69 12.29 -0.35 5.13
CA SER A 69 13.59 -1.01 5.26
C SER A 69 13.84 -2.01 4.14
N GLN A 70 14.92 -1.82 3.40
CA GLN A 70 15.33 -2.73 2.33
C GLN A 70 15.71 -4.12 2.83
N SER A 71 16.13 -4.24 4.10
CA SER A 71 16.49 -5.52 4.71
C SER A 71 15.28 -6.28 5.25
N ALA A 72 14.08 -5.68 5.27
CA ALA A 72 12.88 -6.30 5.82
C ALA A 72 12.08 -7.05 4.73
N PRO A 73 12.15 -8.39 4.64
CA PRO A 73 11.38 -9.15 3.64
C PRO A 73 9.87 -9.04 3.83
N ARG A 74 9.39 -8.76 5.06
CA ARG A 74 7.96 -8.54 5.38
C ARG A 74 7.34 -7.33 4.71
N GLN A 75 8.16 -6.42 4.17
CA GLN A 75 7.73 -5.20 3.48
C GLN A 75 7.75 -5.35 1.96
N ARG A 76 8.04 -6.55 1.44
CA ARG A 76 8.16 -6.81 0.00
C ARG A 76 6.87 -7.44 -0.54
N TRP A 77 6.25 -6.75 -1.49
CA TRP A 77 4.98 -7.11 -2.11
C TRP A 77 5.13 -7.24 -3.61
N SER A 78 4.39 -8.16 -4.21
CA SER A 78 4.25 -8.27 -5.65
C SER A 78 2.79 -8.11 -6.03
N PHE A 79 2.52 -7.25 -7.01
CA PHE A 79 1.19 -7.15 -7.61
C PHE A 79 1.11 -8.13 -8.77
N GLU A 80 0.07 -8.97 -8.76
CA GLU A 80 -0.26 -9.76 -9.93
C GLU A 80 -0.62 -8.84 -11.10
N ASN A 81 -0.17 -9.19 -12.31
CA ASN A 81 -0.42 -8.43 -13.54
C ASN A 81 0.04 -6.96 -13.47
N TYR A 82 1.08 -6.68 -12.68
CA TYR A 82 1.69 -5.36 -12.63
C TYR A 82 2.23 -4.96 -14.00
N ASP A 83 1.79 -3.81 -14.50
CA ASP A 83 2.21 -3.24 -15.76
C ASP A 83 2.53 -1.75 -15.55
N PRO A 84 3.82 -1.36 -15.57
CA PRO A 84 4.21 0.03 -15.33
C PRO A 84 3.69 0.98 -16.42
N SER A 85 3.31 0.48 -17.61
CA SER A 85 2.70 1.31 -18.66
C SER A 85 1.24 1.70 -18.39
N LYS A 86 0.60 1.03 -17.41
CA LYS A 86 -0.81 1.24 -17.03
C LYS A 86 -0.97 2.08 -15.76
N LEU A 87 0.12 2.55 -15.18
CA LEU A 87 0.12 3.48 -14.04
C LEU A 87 0.05 4.95 -14.51
#